data_AF-A0A2V9GST8-F1
#
_entry.id   AF-A0A2V9GST8-F1
#
_cell.length_a   1.000
_cell.length_b   1.000
_cell.length_c   1.000
_cell.angle_alpha   90.00
_cell.angle_beta   90.00
_cell.angle_gamma   90.00
#
_symmetry.space_group_name_H-M   'P 1'
#
loop_
_entity.id
_entity.type
_entity.pdbx_description
1 polymer ?
#
loop_
_entity_poly.entity_id
_entity_poly.type
_entity_poly.pdbx_seq_one_letter_code
_entity_poly.pdbx_strand_id
1 'polypeptide(L)'
;MIRSENLRSGYIQDDVEEYLYRLLPERDSVVREMEDYAEQNRVPIIGPAVARMLALFVQVSGAQRIFEMGSAIGYSTIWLARAAGPKAKVLYSDGDPEKARRAKDYFRRAGVAKRIEIRVGNALELVKKTPGTFDLIFNDVDKHQYPAALLAALPKLRRGGLFITDNTLWSGKAARPAAPDDTDTQGVQEFNRLVYALKGLYPVLIPLRDGVTVCRKQ
;
A
#
# COMPACT_ATOMS: atom_id res chain seq x y z
N MET A 1 20.07 8.24 -1.24
CA MET A 1 20.53 7.13 -0.40
C MET A 1 19.31 6.48 0.23
N ILE A 2 19.21 5.15 0.18
CA ILE A 2 18.11 4.39 0.79
C ILE A 2 18.22 4.59 2.30
N ARG A 3 17.17 5.14 2.91
CA ARG A 3 17.24 5.63 4.30
C ARG A 3 17.09 4.52 5.34
N SER A 4 16.55 3.35 5.00
CA SER A 4 16.30 2.27 5.97
C SER A 4 16.52 0.89 5.34
N GLU A 5 17.09 -0.05 6.10
CA GLU A 5 17.18 -1.47 5.70
C GLU A 5 15.80 -2.06 5.39
N ASN A 6 14.75 -1.61 6.08
CA ASN A 6 13.36 -2.05 5.85
C ASN A 6 12.80 -1.62 4.48
N LEU A 7 13.51 -0.74 3.76
CA LEU A 7 13.16 -0.31 2.41
C LEU A 7 14.01 -0.99 1.33
N ARG A 8 14.99 -1.82 1.69
CA ARG A 8 15.79 -2.56 0.71
C ARG A 8 15.05 -3.81 0.24
N SER A 9 15.29 -4.16 -1.01
CA SER A 9 14.85 -5.43 -1.56
C SER A 9 15.77 -6.57 -1.12
N GLY A 10 15.21 -7.76 -0.89
CA GLY A 10 16.00 -8.99 -0.69
C GLY A 10 16.55 -9.61 -1.99
N TYR A 11 16.26 -9.02 -3.15
CA TYR A 11 16.56 -9.62 -4.45
C TYR A 11 16.98 -8.63 -5.56
N ILE A 12 16.86 -7.31 -5.34
CA ILE A 12 17.42 -6.30 -6.24
C ILE A 12 18.87 -6.04 -5.81
N GLN A 13 19.78 -5.85 -6.77
CA GLN A 13 21.17 -5.48 -6.47
C GLN A 13 21.23 -4.09 -5.84
N ASP A 14 22.05 -3.92 -4.80
CA ASP A 14 22.14 -2.69 -4.01
C ASP A 14 22.44 -1.44 -4.88
N ASP A 15 23.31 -1.57 -5.88
CA ASP A 15 23.68 -0.48 -6.79
C ASP A 15 22.52 -0.05 -7.70
N VAL A 16 21.71 -1.00 -8.17
CA VAL A 16 20.47 -0.75 -8.92
C VAL A 16 19.44 -0.04 -8.04
N GLU A 17 19.26 -0.48 -6.80
CA GLU A 17 18.31 0.14 -5.88
C GLU A 17 18.78 1.56 -5.50
N GLU A 18 20.07 1.76 -5.25
CA GLU A 18 20.64 3.09 -5.04
C GLU A 18 20.46 4.00 -6.25
N TYR A 19 20.73 3.50 -7.45
CA TYR A 19 20.54 4.24 -8.69
C TYR A 19 19.09 4.71 -8.83
N LEU A 20 18.12 3.80 -8.60
CA LEU A 20 16.70 4.14 -8.61
C LEU A 20 16.38 5.25 -7.59
N TYR A 21 16.87 5.13 -6.36
CA TYR A 21 16.59 6.11 -5.30
C TYR A 21 17.26 7.46 -5.53
N ARG A 22 18.39 7.52 -6.25
CA ARG A 22 19.05 8.78 -6.66
C ARG A 22 18.24 9.53 -7.73
N LEU A 23 17.46 8.83 -8.55
CA LEU A 23 16.60 9.42 -9.57
C LEU A 23 15.26 9.95 -9.02
N LEU A 24 14.88 9.56 -7.80
CA LEU A 24 13.63 10.02 -7.21
C LEU A 24 13.72 11.53 -6.95
N PRO A 25 12.68 12.31 -7.34
CA PRO A 25 12.67 13.74 -7.07
C PRO A 25 12.61 14.00 -5.56
N GLU A 26 12.94 15.24 -5.20
CA GLU A 26 12.82 15.67 -3.82
C GLU A 26 11.40 15.54 -3.30
N ARG A 27 11.29 15.04 -2.07
CA ARG A 27 10.04 15.01 -1.30
C ARG A 27 9.92 16.32 -0.53
N ASP A 28 8.70 16.83 -0.38
CA ASP A 28 8.45 18.03 0.44
C ASP A 28 8.80 17.78 1.92
N SER A 29 8.84 18.86 2.71
CA SER A 29 9.23 18.81 4.12
C SER A 29 8.36 17.88 4.96
N VAL A 30 7.06 17.77 4.68
CA VAL A 30 6.15 16.90 5.45
C VAL A 30 6.49 15.44 5.18
N VAL A 31 6.62 15.07 3.91
CA VAL A 31 6.95 13.69 3.53
C VAL A 31 8.35 13.30 4.02
N ARG A 32 9.34 14.22 3.95
CA ARG A 32 10.69 13.97 4.51
C ARG A 32 10.64 13.72 6.02
N GLU A 33 9.90 14.54 6.76
CA GLU A 33 9.75 14.32 8.21
C GLU A 33 9.09 12.98 8.53
N MET A 34 8.09 12.55 7.74
CA MET A 34 7.47 11.25 7.93
C MET A 34 8.46 10.10 7.68
N GLU A 35 9.35 10.23 6.70
CA GLU A 35 10.42 9.25 6.45
C GLU A 35 11.40 9.19 7.63
N ASP A 36 11.83 10.34 8.14
CA ASP A 36 12.75 10.41 9.29
C ASP A 36 12.09 9.84 10.56
N TYR A 37 10.81 10.17 10.80
CA TYR A 37 10.04 9.62 11.91
C TYR A 37 9.87 8.11 11.79
N ALA A 38 9.55 7.62 10.59
CA ALA A 38 9.37 6.19 10.32
C ALA A 38 10.66 5.40 10.58
N GLU A 39 11.80 5.94 10.16
CA GLU A 39 13.12 5.35 10.43
C GLU A 39 13.43 5.30 11.92
N GLN A 40 13.32 6.44 12.62
CA GLN A 40 13.63 6.55 14.06
C GLN A 40 12.72 5.70 14.95
N ASN A 41 11.46 5.54 14.56
CA ASN A 41 10.43 4.85 15.36
C ASN A 41 10.08 3.47 14.81
N ARG A 42 10.80 2.99 13.79
CA ARG A 42 10.57 1.69 13.12
C ARG A 42 9.13 1.49 12.65
N VAL A 43 8.51 2.57 12.15
CA VAL A 43 7.18 2.49 11.54
C VAL A 43 7.37 2.02 10.09
N PRO A 44 6.76 0.89 9.66
CA PRO A 44 6.85 0.47 8.28
C PRO A 44 6.16 1.49 7.36
N ILE A 45 6.85 1.86 6.28
CA ILE A 45 6.32 2.66 5.19
C ILE A 45 6.67 2.02 3.85
N ILE A 46 5.84 2.24 2.84
CA ILE A 46 6.03 1.71 1.48
C ILE A 46 7.29 2.26 0.77
N GLY A 47 7.81 3.39 1.27
CA GLY A 47 8.93 4.11 0.69
C GLY A 47 8.57 4.92 -0.57
N PRO A 48 9.46 5.85 -0.98
CA PRO A 48 9.16 6.82 -2.03
C PRO A 48 9.05 6.21 -3.43
N ALA A 49 9.75 5.10 -3.71
CA ALA A 49 9.67 4.42 -5.00
C ALA A 49 8.27 3.82 -5.26
N VAL A 50 7.76 3.02 -4.31
CA VAL A 50 6.40 2.44 -4.37
C VAL A 50 5.36 3.55 -4.33
N ALA A 51 5.56 4.59 -3.51
CA ALA A 51 4.63 5.71 -3.42
C ALA A 51 4.44 6.46 -4.74
N ARG A 52 5.53 6.68 -5.50
CA ARG A 52 5.44 7.28 -6.84
C ARG A 52 4.71 6.38 -7.83
N MET A 53 4.94 5.07 -7.76
CA MET A 53 4.23 4.10 -8.59
C MET A 53 2.72 4.10 -8.28
N LEU A 54 2.33 4.12 -7.00
CA LEU A 54 0.93 4.25 -6.59
C LEU A 54 0.30 5.54 -7.12
N ALA A 55 1.00 6.67 -7.00
CA ALA A 55 0.53 7.94 -7.53
C ALA A 55 0.31 7.88 -9.05
N LEU A 56 1.23 7.25 -9.80
CA LEU A 56 1.06 7.03 -11.24
C LEU A 56 -0.17 6.17 -11.53
N PHE A 57 -0.37 5.05 -10.81
CA PHE A 57 -1.53 4.20 -11.01
C PHE A 57 -2.86 4.90 -10.69
N VAL A 58 -2.90 5.74 -9.67
CA VAL A 58 -4.07 6.57 -9.36
C VAL A 58 -4.38 7.52 -10.51
N GLN A 59 -3.36 8.20 -11.06
CA GLN A 59 -3.54 9.15 -12.16
C GLN A 59 -4.01 8.48 -13.46
N VAL A 60 -3.36 7.39 -13.88
CA VAL A 60 -3.71 6.70 -15.13
C VAL A 60 -5.06 5.98 -15.05
N SER A 61 -5.47 5.52 -13.86
CA SER A 61 -6.78 4.88 -13.65
C SER A 61 -7.91 5.88 -13.45
N GLY A 62 -7.58 7.15 -13.17
CA GLY A 62 -8.56 8.18 -12.80
C GLY A 62 -9.26 7.89 -11.48
N ALA A 63 -8.64 7.15 -10.55
CA ALA A 63 -9.26 6.76 -9.30
C ALA A 63 -9.62 7.99 -8.45
N GLN A 64 -10.88 8.08 -8.00
CA GLN A 64 -11.41 9.17 -7.18
C GLN A 64 -11.88 8.69 -5.80
N ARG A 65 -12.28 7.43 -5.67
CA ARG A 65 -12.69 6.81 -4.41
C ARG A 65 -11.76 5.66 -4.08
N ILE A 66 -10.88 5.89 -3.11
CA ILE A 66 -9.78 4.99 -2.76
C ILE A 66 -10.00 4.44 -1.35
N PHE A 67 -9.77 3.14 -1.14
CA PHE A 67 -9.69 2.56 0.20
C PHE A 67 -8.27 2.07 0.46
N GLU A 68 -7.73 2.36 1.63
CA GLU A 68 -6.43 1.91 2.06
C GLU A 68 -6.54 1.03 3.30
N MET A 69 -6.02 -0.20 3.23
CA MET A 69 -5.97 -1.17 4.30
C MET A 69 -4.56 -1.18 4.91
N GLY A 70 -4.41 -0.76 6.16
CA GLY A 70 -3.08 -0.68 6.81
C GLY A 70 -2.34 0.59 6.43
N SER A 71 -2.79 1.73 6.96
CA SER A 71 -2.28 3.04 6.56
C SER A 71 -1.13 3.58 7.44
N ALA A 72 -0.88 2.96 8.60
CA ALA A 72 0.14 3.37 9.57
C ALA A 72 0.11 4.88 9.85
N ILE A 73 1.22 5.59 9.74
CA ILE A 73 1.27 7.05 9.96
C ILE A 73 0.74 7.88 8.78
N GLY A 74 0.14 7.24 7.77
CA GLY A 74 -0.51 7.89 6.63
C GLY A 74 0.41 8.27 5.47
N TYR A 75 1.60 7.69 5.38
CA TYR A 75 2.59 8.04 4.35
C TYR A 75 2.01 7.83 2.95
N SER A 76 1.60 6.61 2.63
CA SER A 76 0.95 6.23 1.37
C SER A 76 -0.38 6.96 1.14
N THR A 77 -1.17 7.18 2.19
CA THR A 77 -2.43 7.95 2.12
C THR A 77 -2.24 9.34 1.54
N ILE A 78 -1.16 10.05 1.92
CA ILE A 78 -0.83 11.37 1.38
C ILE A 78 -0.58 11.29 -0.13
N TRP A 79 0.18 10.30 -0.58
CA TRP A 79 0.46 10.09 -2.00
C TRP A 79 -0.80 9.79 -2.80
N LEU A 80 -1.65 8.88 -2.29
CA LEU A 80 -2.94 8.54 -2.89
C LEU A 80 -3.85 9.79 -3.00
N ALA A 81 -3.98 10.55 -1.91
CA ALA A 81 -4.85 11.73 -1.87
C ALA A 81 -4.34 12.88 -2.75
N ARG A 82 -3.02 13.05 -2.88
CA ARG A 82 -2.43 14.04 -3.80
C ARG A 82 -2.68 13.65 -5.25
N ALA A 83 -2.39 12.40 -5.61
CA ALA A 83 -2.51 11.89 -6.97
C ALA A 83 -3.96 11.87 -7.48
N ALA A 84 -4.92 11.55 -6.62
CA ALA A 84 -6.34 11.47 -6.99
C ALA A 84 -6.97 12.85 -7.22
N GLY A 85 -6.34 13.92 -6.75
CA GLY A 85 -6.80 15.29 -6.94
C GLY A 85 -7.80 15.78 -5.88
N PRO A 86 -8.27 17.04 -5.99
CA PRO A 86 -8.97 17.75 -4.92
C PRO A 86 -10.40 17.24 -4.64
N LYS A 87 -11.03 16.54 -5.59
CA LYS A 87 -12.39 16.01 -5.46
C LYS A 87 -12.44 14.57 -4.96
N ALA A 88 -11.28 13.94 -4.83
CA ALA A 88 -11.17 12.55 -4.42
C ALA A 88 -11.49 12.35 -2.94
N LYS A 89 -11.88 11.12 -2.61
CA LYS A 89 -12.06 10.62 -1.25
C LYS A 89 -11.18 9.40 -1.05
N VAL A 90 -10.25 9.51 -0.10
CA VAL A 90 -9.40 8.41 0.35
C VAL A 90 -9.87 7.99 1.74
N LEU A 91 -10.24 6.73 1.90
CA LEU A 91 -10.50 6.14 3.20
C LEU A 91 -9.22 5.55 3.74
N TYR A 92 -8.70 6.17 4.79
CA TYR A 92 -7.61 5.68 5.61
C TYR A 92 -8.16 4.63 6.59
N SER A 93 -7.44 3.54 6.78
CA SER A 93 -7.72 2.61 7.88
C SER A 93 -6.48 2.05 8.56
N ASP A 94 -6.50 2.06 9.89
CA ASP A 94 -5.48 1.46 10.73
C ASP A 94 -6.10 1.00 12.06
N GLY A 95 -5.57 -0.07 12.65
CA GLY A 95 -6.05 -0.58 13.94
C GLY A 95 -5.59 0.26 15.13
N ASP A 96 -4.52 1.03 14.98
CA ASP A 96 -3.89 1.80 16.05
C ASP A 96 -4.39 3.26 16.06
N PRO A 97 -5.09 3.69 17.13
CA PRO A 97 -5.60 5.06 17.25
C PRO A 97 -4.49 6.11 17.34
N GLU A 98 -3.30 5.77 17.88
CA GLU A 98 -2.18 6.71 17.97
C GLU A 98 -1.56 6.97 16.59
N LYS A 99 -1.43 5.93 15.76
CA LYS A 99 -1.03 6.10 14.36
C LYS A 99 -2.02 6.97 13.61
N ALA A 100 -3.32 6.74 13.78
CA ALA A 100 -4.37 7.55 13.16
C ALA A 100 -4.34 9.02 13.62
N ARG A 101 -4.08 9.26 14.91
CA ARG A 101 -3.92 10.62 15.46
C ARG A 101 -2.73 11.35 14.82
N ARG A 102 -1.61 10.66 14.65
CA ARG A 102 -0.43 11.20 13.97
C ARG A 102 -0.67 11.44 12.48
N ALA A 103 -1.27 10.47 11.80
CA ALA A 103 -1.64 10.57 10.39
C ALA A 103 -2.53 11.80 10.13
N LYS A 104 -3.50 12.06 11.01
CA LYS A 104 -4.36 13.26 10.95
C LYS A 104 -3.56 14.57 10.95
N ASP A 105 -2.51 14.67 11.75
CA ASP A 105 -1.64 15.85 11.76
C ASP A 105 -0.88 16.01 10.44
N TYR A 106 -0.28 14.92 9.95
CA TYR A 106 0.41 14.93 8.66
C TYR A 106 -0.53 15.29 7.51
N PHE A 107 -1.76 14.80 7.49
CA PHE A 107 -2.74 15.14 6.45
C PHE A 107 -3.09 16.62 6.42
N ARG A 108 -3.18 17.26 7.59
CA ARG A 108 -3.40 18.71 7.71
C ARG A 108 -2.23 19.47 7.13
N ARG A 109 -1.00 19.12 7.54
CA ARG A 109 0.24 19.79 7.11
C ARG A 109 0.53 19.56 5.63
N ALA A 110 0.18 18.39 5.10
CA ALA A 110 0.30 18.05 3.68
C ALA A 110 -0.82 18.65 2.80
N GLY A 111 -1.81 19.34 3.38
CA GLY A 111 -2.89 20.00 2.64
C GLY A 111 -3.94 19.06 2.04
N VAL A 112 -4.02 17.81 2.52
CA VAL A 112 -4.92 16.78 1.97
C VAL A 112 -6.03 16.34 2.92
N ALA A 113 -6.07 16.86 4.15
CA ALA A 113 -7.04 16.45 5.17
C ALA A 113 -8.51 16.43 4.71
N LYS A 114 -8.94 17.39 3.88
CA LYS A 114 -10.33 17.45 3.36
C LYS A 114 -10.69 16.29 2.42
N ARG A 115 -9.70 15.57 1.90
CA ARG A 115 -9.85 14.44 0.97
C ARG A 115 -9.84 13.10 1.70
N ILE A 116 -9.48 13.07 2.98
CA ILE A 116 -9.20 11.84 3.71
C ILE A 116 -10.24 11.64 4.81
N GLU A 117 -10.87 10.47 4.81
CA GLU A 117 -11.73 10.00 5.88
C GLU A 117 -10.95 8.96 6.70
N ILE A 118 -10.71 9.26 7.98
CA ILE A 118 -9.98 8.37 8.90
C ILE A 118 -10.96 7.41 9.56
N ARG A 119 -10.72 6.10 9.44
CA ARG A 119 -11.45 5.07 10.18
C ARG A 119 -10.48 4.19 10.97
N VAL A 120 -10.62 4.19 12.28
CA VAL A 120 -9.80 3.33 13.15
C VAL A 120 -10.51 1.99 13.35
N GLY A 121 -9.79 0.89 13.15
CA GLY A 121 -10.30 -0.48 13.34
C GLY A 121 -9.80 -1.47 12.30
N ASN A 122 -10.38 -2.68 12.32
CA ASN A 122 -10.01 -3.75 11.40
C ASN A 122 -10.39 -3.39 9.94
N ALA A 123 -9.39 -3.29 9.07
CA ALA A 123 -9.57 -2.88 7.67
C ALA A 123 -10.49 -3.81 6.86
N LEU A 124 -10.45 -5.13 7.10
CA LEU A 124 -11.29 -6.12 6.41
C LEU A 124 -12.77 -5.94 6.76
N GLU A 125 -13.07 -5.56 8.00
CA GLU A 125 -14.44 -5.26 8.42
C GLU A 125 -14.90 -3.89 7.93
N LEU A 126 -14.00 -2.89 7.98
CA LEU A 126 -14.28 -1.54 7.51
C LEU A 126 -14.56 -1.51 6.01
N VAL A 127 -13.80 -2.23 5.18
CA VAL A 127 -14.04 -2.26 3.73
C VAL A 127 -15.41 -2.85 3.42
N LYS A 128 -15.81 -3.95 4.08
CA LYS A 128 -17.10 -4.62 3.87
C LYS A 128 -18.27 -3.69 4.22
N LYS A 129 -18.19 -3.03 5.37
CA LYS A 129 -19.23 -2.14 5.91
C LYS A 129 -19.32 -0.79 5.18
N THR A 130 -18.26 -0.39 4.46
CA THR A 130 -18.29 0.91 3.77
C THR A 130 -19.25 0.89 2.59
N PRO A 131 -20.24 1.80 2.49
CA PRO A 131 -21.17 1.82 1.36
C PRO A 131 -20.49 2.06 0.01
N GLY A 132 -21.07 1.47 -1.04
CA GLY A 132 -20.61 1.61 -2.42
C GLY A 132 -19.38 0.76 -2.76
N THR A 133 -18.76 1.09 -3.88
CA THR A 133 -17.53 0.49 -4.39
C THR A 133 -16.39 1.52 -4.47
N PHE A 134 -15.17 1.04 -4.66
CA PHE A 134 -13.95 1.82 -4.80
C PHE A 134 -13.38 1.67 -6.20
N ASP A 135 -12.71 2.73 -6.66
CA ASP A 135 -11.94 2.73 -7.90
C ASP A 135 -10.60 2.04 -7.72
N LEU A 136 -10.00 2.20 -6.53
CA LEU A 136 -8.74 1.60 -6.14
C LEU A 136 -8.80 1.17 -4.67
N ILE A 137 -8.29 -0.02 -4.39
CA ILE A 137 -8.05 -0.50 -3.03
C ILE A 137 -6.57 -0.83 -2.90
N PHE A 138 -5.89 -0.19 -1.95
CA PHE A 138 -4.50 -0.47 -1.61
C PHE A 138 -4.44 -1.29 -0.32
N ASN A 139 -3.72 -2.39 -0.34
CA ASN A 139 -3.60 -3.35 0.75
C ASN A 139 -2.15 -3.45 1.24
N ASP A 140 -1.94 -3.10 2.50
CA ASP A 140 -0.68 -3.25 3.23
C ASP A 140 -0.93 -3.65 4.70
N VAL A 141 -1.88 -4.56 4.91
CA VAL A 141 -2.13 -5.16 6.23
C VAL A 141 -1.04 -6.19 6.60
N ASP A 142 -1.24 -6.90 7.72
CA ASP A 142 -0.38 -8.02 8.10
C ASP A 142 -0.42 -9.14 7.05
N LYS A 143 0.72 -9.74 6.74
CA LYS A 143 0.88 -10.54 5.52
C LYS A 143 0.06 -11.83 5.54
N HIS A 144 -0.05 -12.48 6.70
CA HIS A 144 -0.96 -13.61 6.92
C HIS A 144 -2.43 -13.31 6.57
N GLN A 145 -2.85 -12.03 6.55
CA GLN A 145 -4.22 -11.63 6.22
C GLN A 145 -4.45 -11.35 4.73
N TYR A 146 -3.42 -11.37 3.88
CA TYR A 146 -3.53 -11.00 2.47
C TYR A 146 -4.59 -11.79 1.68
N PRO A 147 -4.72 -13.13 1.86
CA PRO A 147 -5.80 -13.89 1.23
C PRO A 147 -7.20 -13.36 1.62
N ALA A 148 -7.42 -13.14 2.91
CA ALA A 148 -8.70 -12.64 3.43
C ALA A 148 -8.96 -11.18 3.01
N ALA A 149 -7.92 -10.35 2.94
CA ALA A 149 -7.99 -8.97 2.47
C ALA A 149 -8.45 -8.90 1.01
N LEU A 150 -7.88 -9.73 0.14
CA LEU A 150 -8.32 -9.85 -1.26
C LEU A 150 -9.80 -10.19 -1.35
N LEU A 151 -10.23 -11.26 -0.66
CA LEU A 151 -11.63 -11.71 -0.70
C LEU A 151 -12.61 -10.68 -0.13
N ALA A 152 -12.21 -9.93 0.89
CA ALA A 152 -13.02 -8.83 1.46
C ALA A 152 -13.09 -7.61 0.52
N ALA A 153 -12.00 -7.30 -0.19
CA ALA A 153 -11.90 -6.16 -1.08
C ALA A 153 -12.63 -6.36 -2.42
N LEU A 154 -12.56 -7.56 -3.00
CA LEU A 154 -13.07 -7.81 -4.36
C LEU A 154 -14.55 -7.44 -4.58
N PRO A 155 -15.50 -7.74 -3.67
CA PRO A 155 -16.89 -7.29 -3.80
C PRO A 155 -17.03 -5.76 -3.75
N LYS A 156 -16.09 -5.08 -3.11
CA LYS A 156 -16.07 -3.61 -2.92
C LYS A 156 -15.27 -2.90 -4.00
N LEU A 157 -14.55 -3.61 -4.86
CA LEU A 157 -13.86 -3.05 -6.01
C LEU A 157 -14.79 -3.00 -7.23
N ARG A 158 -14.88 -1.85 -7.91
CA ARG A 158 -15.67 -1.75 -9.15
C ARG A 158 -15.03 -2.55 -10.29
N ARG A 159 -15.81 -2.88 -11.33
CA ARG A 159 -15.22 -3.36 -12.60
C ARG A 159 -14.29 -2.30 -13.18
N GLY A 160 -13.15 -2.73 -13.70
CA GLY A 160 -12.05 -1.89 -14.14
C GLY A 160 -11.24 -1.23 -13.03
N GLY A 161 -11.59 -1.43 -11.75
CA GLY A 161 -10.85 -0.90 -10.60
C GLY A 161 -9.56 -1.66 -10.33
N LEU A 162 -8.66 -1.04 -9.55
CA LEU A 162 -7.36 -1.61 -9.19
C LEU A 162 -7.34 -2.12 -7.74
N PHE A 163 -6.90 -3.36 -7.54
CA PHE A 163 -6.47 -3.88 -6.25
C PHE A 163 -4.95 -3.93 -6.25
N ILE A 164 -4.30 -3.22 -5.33
CA ILE A 164 -2.84 -3.15 -5.25
C ILE A 164 -2.40 -3.66 -3.88
N THR A 165 -1.42 -4.55 -3.83
CA THR A 165 -0.86 -5.10 -2.57
C THR A 165 0.65 -4.98 -2.57
N ASP A 166 1.21 -4.39 -1.52
CA ASP A 166 2.66 -4.26 -1.33
C ASP A 166 3.26 -5.53 -0.68
N ASN A 167 4.58 -5.65 -0.62
CA ASN A 167 5.31 -6.75 0.04
C ASN A 167 5.00 -8.17 -0.49
N THR A 168 4.63 -8.29 -1.76
CA THR A 168 4.20 -9.56 -2.37
C THR A 168 5.35 -10.48 -2.81
N LEU A 169 6.60 -10.02 -2.72
CA LEU A 169 7.79 -10.87 -2.85
C LEU A 169 8.47 -11.16 -1.51
N TRP A 170 8.15 -10.38 -0.46
CA TRP A 170 8.50 -10.65 0.94
C TRP A 170 9.97 -11.00 1.16
N SER A 171 10.84 -10.10 0.76
CA SER A 171 12.30 -10.20 0.77
C SER A 171 12.81 -11.43 0.00
N GLY A 172 12.08 -11.82 -1.04
CA GLY A 172 12.33 -13.01 -1.84
C GLY A 172 11.85 -14.31 -1.20
N LYS A 173 11.34 -14.30 0.04
CA LYS A 173 10.83 -15.51 0.72
C LYS A 173 9.66 -16.14 -0.02
N ALA A 174 8.84 -15.33 -0.70
CA ALA A 174 7.70 -15.84 -1.46
C ALA A 174 8.09 -16.86 -2.53
N ALA A 175 9.34 -16.84 -3.03
CA ALA A 175 9.86 -17.75 -4.04
C ALA A 175 10.47 -19.05 -3.49
N ARG A 176 10.41 -19.28 -2.17
CA ARG A 176 11.03 -20.44 -1.49
C ARG A 176 10.00 -21.15 -0.61
N PRO A 177 10.14 -22.45 -0.31
CA PRO A 177 9.26 -23.12 0.63
C PRO A 177 9.20 -22.37 1.97
N ALA A 178 7.99 -22.02 2.42
CA ALA A 178 7.80 -21.40 3.72
C ALA A 178 8.07 -22.41 4.84
N ALA A 179 8.65 -21.96 5.95
CA ALA A 179 8.70 -22.76 7.16
C ALA A 179 7.26 -23.01 7.69
N PRO A 180 7.00 -24.12 8.39
CA PRO A 180 5.66 -24.43 8.92
C PRO A 180 5.08 -23.34 9.84
N ASP A 181 5.94 -22.59 10.53
CA ASP A 181 5.60 -21.52 11.48
C ASP A 181 5.70 -20.10 10.87
N ASP A 182 6.19 -19.93 9.63
CA ASP A 182 6.25 -18.64 8.92
C ASP A 182 4.90 -18.33 8.25
N THR A 183 3.92 -17.96 9.07
CA THR A 183 2.54 -17.67 8.64
C THR A 183 2.45 -16.48 7.66
N ASP A 184 3.36 -15.52 7.77
CA ASP A 184 3.40 -14.37 6.86
C ASP A 184 3.85 -14.78 5.45
N THR A 185 4.92 -15.57 5.32
CA THR A 185 5.35 -16.09 4.01
C THR A 185 4.27 -16.99 3.40
N GLN A 186 3.63 -17.83 4.20
CA GLN A 186 2.49 -18.65 3.75
C GLN A 186 1.33 -17.77 3.24
N GLY A 187 0.98 -16.71 3.96
CA GLY A 187 -0.05 -15.76 3.55
C GLY A 187 0.26 -15.06 2.23
N VAL A 188 1.51 -14.62 2.02
CA VAL A 188 1.96 -14.03 0.76
C VAL A 188 1.90 -15.03 -0.39
N GLN A 189 2.35 -16.27 -0.17
CA GLN A 189 2.32 -17.32 -1.19
C GLN A 189 0.89 -17.69 -1.58
N GLU A 190 0.00 -17.83 -0.60
CA GLU A 190 -1.41 -18.09 -0.85
C GLU A 190 -2.04 -16.94 -1.60
N PHE A 191 -1.80 -15.69 -1.19
CA PHE A 191 -2.29 -14.51 -1.88
C PHE A 191 -1.85 -14.47 -3.35
N ASN A 192 -0.54 -14.67 -3.62
CA ASN A 192 0.01 -14.70 -4.97
C ASN A 192 -0.62 -15.81 -5.82
N ARG A 193 -0.83 -17.01 -5.25
CA ARG A 193 -1.53 -18.09 -5.96
C ARG A 193 -2.99 -17.72 -6.24
N LEU A 194 -3.70 -17.18 -5.26
CA LEU A 194 -5.12 -16.85 -5.36
C LEU A 194 -5.39 -15.75 -6.40
N VAL A 195 -4.62 -14.67 -6.38
CA VAL A 195 -4.85 -13.53 -7.29
C VAL A 195 -4.67 -13.92 -8.76
N TYR A 196 -3.76 -14.86 -9.06
CA TYR A 196 -3.57 -15.42 -10.40
C TYR A 196 -4.58 -16.53 -10.76
N ALA A 197 -5.19 -17.21 -9.78
CA ALA A 197 -6.17 -18.26 -10.02
C ALA A 197 -7.62 -17.75 -10.17
N LEU A 198 -7.94 -16.59 -9.59
CA LEU A 198 -9.29 -16.04 -9.62
C LEU A 198 -9.66 -15.49 -11.01
N LYS A 199 -10.76 -16.02 -11.57
CA LYS A 199 -11.32 -15.52 -12.83
C LYS A 199 -11.80 -14.08 -12.68
N GLY A 200 -11.64 -13.28 -13.75
CA GLY A 200 -12.06 -11.88 -13.76
C GLY A 200 -11.05 -10.92 -13.12
N LEU A 201 -9.83 -11.38 -12.85
CA LEU A 201 -8.69 -10.57 -12.42
C LEU A 201 -7.60 -10.58 -13.49
N TYR A 202 -6.90 -9.46 -13.61
CA TYR A 202 -5.68 -9.33 -14.42
C TYR A 202 -4.53 -8.86 -13.53
N PRO A 203 -3.76 -9.79 -12.92
CA PRO A 203 -2.66 -9.46 -12.02
C PRO A 203 -1.32 -9.29 -12.74
N VAL A 204 -0.51 -8.36 -12.23
CA VAL A 204 0.90 -8.19 -12.56
C VAL A 204 1.67 -8.04 -11.25
N LEU A 205 2.63 -8.93 -11.00
CA LEU A 205 3.58 -8.81 -9.90
C LEU A 205 4.83 -8.06 -10.37
N ILE A 206 5.08 -6.90 -9.76
CA ILE A 206 6.14 -5.96 -10.13
C ILE A 206 7.28 -6.09 -9.09
N PRO A 207 8.52 -6.44 -9.49
CA PRO A 207 9.65 -6.59 -8.59
C PRO A 207 10.26 -5.23 -8.20
N LEU A 208 9.43 -4.31 -7.71
CA LEU A 208 9.85 -3.04 -7.13
C LEU A 208 9.90 -3.19 -5.60
N ARG A 209 11.04 -2.86 -4.99
CA ARG A 209 11.29 -2.98 -3.55
C ARG A 209 11.01 -4.40 -3.05
N ASP A 210 9.89 -4.60 -2.36
CA ASP A 210 9.53 -5.87 -1.74
C ASP A 210 8.43 -6.62 -2.51
N GLY A 211 8.22 -6.20 -3.77
CA GLY A 211 7.26 -6.78 -4.70
C GLY A 211 5.89 -6.17 -4.54
N VAL A 212 5.32 -5.65 -5.62
CA VAL A 212 3.97 -5.07 -5.61
C VAL A 212 3.10 -5.79 -6.62
N THR A 213 2.00 -6.38 -6.17
CA THR A 213 0.99 -6.94 -7.07
C THR A 213 -0.03 -5.88 -7.40
N VAL A 214 -0.20 -5.60 -8.69
CA VAL A 214 -1.24 -4.72 -9.24
C VAL A 214 -2.22 -5.58 -10.00
N CYS A 215 -3.49 -5.54 -9.61
CA CYS A 215 -4.53 -6.35 -10.21
C CYS A 215 -5.70 -5.49 -10.68
N ARG A 216 -6.06 -5.58 -11.96
CA ARG A 216 -7.28 -4.95 -12.48
C ARG A 216 -8.44 -5.94 -12.44
N LYS A 217 -9.56 -5.54 -11.84
CA LYS A 217 -10.82 -6.30 -11.91
C LYS A 217 -11.46 -6.12 -13.29
N GLN A 218 -11.77 -7.21 -13.98
CA GLN A 218 -12.38 -7.22 -15.31
C GLN A 218 -13.89 -6.95 -15.25
#